data_AF-A0A7W1HXS4-F1
#
_entry.id   AF-A0A7W1HXS4-F1
#
_cell.length_a   1.000
_cell.length_b   1.000
_cell.length_c   1.000
_cell.angle_alpha   90.00
_cell.angle_beta   90.00
_cell.angle_gamma   90.00
#
_symmetry.space_group_name_H-M   'P 1'
#
loop_
_entity.id
_entity.type
_entity.pdbx_description
1 polymer ?
#
loop_
_entity_poly.entity_id
_entity_poly.type
_entity_poly.pdbx_seq_one_letter_code
_entity_poly.pdbx_strand_id
1 'polypeptide(L)'
;MTELRGVRGGPIPADGSVLSGTGEGADWLRAHAQPGVTVRISEVVSGDGATLDGETGVINGGPRLVEGGAVGITAFAEGFVYPENPEFYYRFGERRNPRTLAGVTRGGNLLLVAVDGRRPGYSVGASFEESAAIMDALGSREAVNLDGGGSTAMTLGDELVNRPSDPTGERPIGDAVVLLR
;
A
#
# COMPACT_ATOMS: atom_id res chain seq x y z
N MET A 1 31.79 1.21 5.65
CA MET A 1 31.26 2.47 6.21
C MET A 1 32.31 3.56 5.96
N THR A 2 31.91 4.67 5.34
CA THR A 2 32.79 5.80 5.01
C THR A 2 32.56 7.06 5.85
N GLU A 3 31.37 7.27 6.39
CA GLU A 3 31.00 8.44 7.20
C GLU A 3 29.90 8.11 8.23
N LEU A 4 29.96 8.69 9.44
CA LEU A 4 28.91 8.64 10.47
C LEU A 4 28.39 10.05 10.71
N ARG A 5 27.08 10.26 10.56
CA ARG A 5 26.44 11.55 10.79
C ARG A 5 25.62 11.54 12.07
N GLY A 6 25.75 12.59 12.87
CA GLY A 6 24.94 12.79 14.08
C GLY A 6 23.55 13.39 13.81
N VAL A 7 23.29 13.84 12.58
CA VAL A 7 22.03 14.47 12.15
C VAL A 7 21.28 13.59 11.17
N ARG A 8 19.95 13.76 11.12
CA ARG A 8 19.09 13.03 10.18
C ARG A 8 19.16 13.64 8.79
N GLY A 9 19.17 12.78 7.77
CA GLY A 9 19.19 13.17 6.35
C GLY A 9 20.57 13.58 5.84
N GLY A 10 20.63 13.86 4.54
CA GLY A 10 21.84 14.23 3.82
C GLY A 10 21.98 13.51 2.49
N PRO A 11 23.02 13.83 1.69
CA PRO A 11 23.23 13.21 0.40
C PRO A 11 23.49 11.70 0.56
N ILE A 12 22.89 10.93 -0.34
CA ILE A 12 23.20 9.51 -0.55
C ILE A 12 24.42 9.47 -1.48
N PRO A 13 25.52 8.78 -1.13
CA PRO A 13 26.67 8.62 -2.02
C PRO A 13 26.27 7.96 -3.35
N ALA A 14 26.86 8.40 -4.47
CA ALA A 14 26.51 7.92 -5.80
C ALA A 14 26.63 6.38 -5.94
N ASP A 15 27.69 5.81 -5.37
CA ASP A 15 27.97 4.37 -5.40
C ASP A 15 27.77 3.72 -4.03
N GLY A 16 26.81 4.21 -3.24
CA GLY A 16 26.62 3.74 -1.88
C GLY A 16 25.20 3.84 -1.37
N SER A 17 25.06 3.60 -0.07
CA SER A 17 23.78 3.61 0.63
C SER A 17 23.94 4.33 1.96
N VAL A 18 22.81 4.82 2.49
CA VAL A 18 22.74 5.42 3.84
C VAL A 18 21.97 4.47 4.74
N LEU A 19 22.59 4.09 5.85
CA LEU A 19 21.91 3.35 6.92
C LEU A 19 21.51 4.36 8.02
N SER A 20 20.21 4.46 8.30
CA SER A 20 19.65 5.38 9.29
C SER A 20 19.02 4.59 10.43
N GLY A 21 19.27 5.04 11.67
CA GLY A 21 18.72 4.42 12.87
C GLY A 21 18.12 5.45 13.82
N THR A 22 17.13 5.04 14.60
CA THR A 22 16.53 5.80 15.69
C THR A 22 16.51 4.97 16.96
N GLY A 23 16.46 5.61 18.13
CA GLY A 23 16.50 4.90 19.43
C GLY A 23 17.71 3.98 19.53
N GLU A 24 17.49 2.74 19.94
CA GLU A 24 18.54 1.70 20.06
C GLU A 24 19.29 1.45 18.74
N GLY A 25 18.63 1.59 17.59
CA GLY A 25 19.30 1.47 16.29
C GLY A 25 20.33 2.58 16.06
N ALA A 26 20.05 3.81 16.52
CA ALA A 26 21.03 4.90 16.47
C ALA A 26 22.22 4.62 17.39
N ASP A 27 21.95 4.11 18.59
CA ASP A 27 23.00 3.77 19.56
C ASP A 27 23.87 2.62 19.05
N TRP A 28 23.26 1.61 18.41
CA TRP A 28 23.98 0.52 17.77
C TRP A 28 24.89 1.02 16.65
N LEU A 29 24.39 1.89 15.76
CA LEU A 29 25.20 2.47 14.68
C LEU A 29 26.39 3.27 15.22
N ARG A 30 26.18 4.07 16.28
CA ARG A 30 27.28 4.80 16.93
C ARG A 30 28.30 3.87 17.56
N ALA A 31 27.88 2.77 18.16
CA ALA A 31 28.79 1.84 18.82
C ALA A 31 29.55 0.95 17.82
N HIS A 32 28.94 0.56 16.69
CA HIS A 32 29.46 -0.54 15.85
C HIS A 32 29.78 -0.12 14.40
N ALA A 33 29.19 0.94 13.87
CA ALA A 33 29.38 1.36 12.49
C ALA A 33 30.28 2.60 12.41
N GLN A 34 31.49 2.52 12.99
CA GLN A 34 32.51 3.57 12.88
C GLN A 34 33.17 3.58 11.48
N PRO A 35 33.75 4.72 11.03
CA PRO A 35 34.46 4.78 9.75
C PRO A 35 35.49 3.66 9.58
N GLY A 36 35.50 3.02 8.41
CA GLY A 36 36.36 1.87 8.12
C GLY A 36 35.74 0.50 8.47
N VAL A 37 34.68 0.45 9.27
CA VAL A 37 33.97 -0.82 9.55
C VAL A 37 33.17 -1.26 8.33
N THR A 38 33.22 -2.56 8.03
CA THR A 38 32.34 -3.18 7.01
C THR A 38 31.03 -3.59 7.66
N VAL A 39 29.92 -3.02 7.20
CA VAL A 39 28.57 -3.43 7.56
C VAL A 39 28.02 -4.24 6.39
N ARG A 40 27.60 -5.48 6.65
CA ARG A 40 26.94 -6.33 5.64
C ARG A 40 25.44 -6.26 5.85
N ILE A 41 24.72 -6.01 4.76
CA ILE A 41 23.26 -5.98 4.72
C ILE A 41 22.82 -7.17 3.86
N SER A 42 21.89 -7.95 4.37
CA SER A 42 21.23 -9.01 3.64
C SER A 42 19.73 -8.77 3.69
N GLU A 43 19.07 -8.89 2.56
CA GLU A 43 17.63 -8.70 2.43
C GLU A 43 16.98 -10.03 2.03
N VAL A 44 15.84 -10.33 2.64
CA VAL A 44 15.00 -11.48 2.32
C VAL A 44 13.57 -11.00 2.35
N VAL A 45 12.85 -11.19 1.24
CA VAL A 45 11.41 -10.93 1.15
C VAL A 45 10.69 -12.27 1.19
N SER A 46 9.68 -12.40 2.04
CA SER A 46 8.93 -13.64 2.21
C SER A 46 7.43 -13.38 2.38
N GLY A 47 6.60 -14.28 1.85
CA GLY A 47 5.15 -14.31 2.02
C GLY A 47 4.68 -15.74 2.25
N ASP A 48 3.72 -15.95 3.15
CA ASP A 48 3.14 -17.27 3.48
C ASP A 48 4.18 -18.37 3.77
N GLY A 49 5.27 -17.99 4.44
CA GLY A 49 6.35 -18.91 4.82
C GLY A 49 7.34 -19.27 3.71
N ALA A 50 7.19 -18.70 2.51
CA ALA A 50 8.11 -18.89 1.39
C ALA A 50 8.91 -17.61 1.08
N THR A 51 10.17 -17.76 0.67
CA THR A 51 10.96 -16.65 0.13
C THR A 51 10.46 -16.31 -1.28
N LEU A 52 10.22 -15.03 -1.54
CA LEU A 52 9.89 -14.53 -2.86
C LEU A 52 11.18 -14.32 -3.65
N ASP A 53 11.13 -14.62 -4.95
CA ASP A 53 12.23 -14.30 -5.85
C ASP A 53 12.24 -12.81 -6.20
N GLY A 54 13.32 -12.37 -6.85
CA GLY A 54 13.47 -10.99 -7.30
C GLY A 54 12.64 -10.62 -8.52
N GLU A 55 11.88 -11.56 -9.10
CA GLU A 55 11.00 -11.32 -10.26
C GLU A 55 9.57 -10.96 -9.82
N THR A 56 9.22 -11.29 -8.58
CA THR A 56 7.91 -11.01 -7.99
C THR A 56 7.75 -9.52 -7.66
N GLY A 57 6.82 -8.86 -8.35
CA GLY A 57 6.39 -7.51 -7.97
C GLY A 57 5.60 -7.53 -6.66
N VAL A 58 5.98 -6.67 -5.71
CA VAL A 58 5.30 -6.53 -4.42
C VAL A 58 4.83 -5.09 -4.27
N ILE A 59 3.55 -4.91 -3.92
CA ILE A 59 2.97 -3.61 -3.59
C ILE A 59 2.28 -3.70 -2.23
N ASN A 60 2.35 -2.63 -1.46
CA ASN A 60 1.62 -2.55 -0.20
C ASN A 60 0.13 -2.32 -0.44
N GLY A 61 -0.69 -2.84 0.46
CA GLY A 61 -2.13 -2.64 0.46
C GLY A 61 -2.71 -3.04 1.82
N GLY A 62 -4.02 -2.94 1.91
CA GLY A 62 -4.81 -3.43 3.02
C GLY A 62 -6.10 -2.62 3.23
N PRO A 63 -7.08 -3.19 3.93
CA PRO A 63 -7.08 -4.56 4.42
C PRO A 63 -7.34 -5.60 3.31
N ARG A 64 -7.09 -6.89 3.59
CA ARG A 64 -7.74 -7.96 2.82
C ARG A 64 -9.26 -7.77 2.87
N LEU A 65 -9.93 -8.05 1.76
CA LEU A 65 -11.37 -7.90 1.58
C LEU A 65 -12.09 -9.23 1.33
N VAL A 66 -11.48 -10.10 0.51
CA VAL A 66 -12.03 -11.39 0.11
C VAL A 66 -10.93 -12.44 0.26
N GLU A 67 -11.28 -13.58 0.83
CA GLU A 67 -10.41 -14.76 1.00
C GLU A 67 -11.15 -16.02 0.54
N GLY A 68 -10.53 -16.82 -0.33
CA GLY A 68 -11.13 -18.07 -0.79
C GLY A 68 -12.48 -17.92 -1.51
N GLY A 69 -12.80 -16.71 -2.00
CA GLY A 69 -14.07 -16.37 -2.66
C GLY A 69 -15.21 -16.11 -1.68
N ALA A 70 -14.91 -15.67 -0.46
CA ALA A 70 -15.87 -15.15 0.49
C ALA A 70 -15.36 -13.85 1.13
N VAL A 71 -16.27 -12.97 1.55
CA VAL A 71 -15.91 -11.76 2.30
C VAL A 71 -15.10 -12.16 3.56
N GLY A 72 -13.90 -11.61 3.67
CA GLY A 72 -12.90 -11.97 4.68
C GLY A 72 -12.07 -10.76 5.06
N ILE A 73 -12.73 -9.77 5.68
CA ILE A 73 -12.09 -8.48 6.02
C ILE A 73 -11.25 -8.64 7.29
N THR A 74 -9.94 -8.40 7.17
CA THR A 74 -8.93 -8.59 8.23
C THR A 74 -8.45 -7.27 8.84
N ALA A 75 -9.22 -6.19 8.69
CA ALA A 75 -8.83 -4.83 9.09
C ALA A 75 -8.31 -4.71 10.53
N PHE A 76 -8.88 -5.45 11.48
CA PHE A 76 -8.37 -5.47 12.85
C PHE A 76 -6.98 -6.11 12.96
N ALA A 77 -6.80 -7.29 12.39
CA ALA A 77 -5.54 -8.03 12.42
C ALA A 77 -4.42 -7.31 11.64
N GLU A 78 -4.78 -6.57 10.60
CA GLU A 78 -3.86 -5.81 9.76
C GLU A 78 -3.60 -4.38 10.27
N GLY A 79 -4.09 -4.03 11.47
CA GLY A 79 -3.76 -2.77 12.13
C GLY A 79 -4.47 -1.56 11.55
N PHE A 80 -5.66 -1.73 10.95
CA PHE A 80 -6.54 -0.62 10.56
C PHE A 80 -7.54 -0.23 11.65
N VAL A 81 -7.60 -0.98 12.75
CA VAL A 81 -8.43 -0.67 13.91
C VAL A 81 -7.53 -0.31 15.09
N TYR A 82 -7.58 0.95 15.51
CA TYR A 82 -6.86 1.44 16.69
C TYR A 82 -7.85 1.62 17.84
N PRO A 83 -7.80 0.78 18.89
CA PRO A 83 -8.71 0.90 20.04
C PRO A 83 -8.66 2.29 20.69
N GLU A 84 -7.49 2.93 20.70
CA GLU A 84 -7.24 4.25 21.27
C GLU A 84 -7.67 5.39 20.33
N ASN A 85 -7.93 5.08 19.06
CA ASN A 85 -8.38 6.03 18.05
C ASN A 85 -9.40 5.38 17.09
N PRO A 86 -10.62 5.08 17.57
CA PRO A 86 -11.65 4.42 16.76
C PRO A 86 -12.10 5.28 15.57
N GLU A 87 -11.87 6.58 15.62
CA GLU A 87 -12.20 7.50 14.53
C GLU A 87 -11.39 7.19 13.25
N PHE A 88 -10.18 6.65 13.39
CA PHE A 88 -9.40 6.23 12.23
C PHE A 88 -10.17 5.18 11.41
N TYR A 89 -10.61 4.09 12.04
CA TYR A 89 -11.34 3.04 11.35
C TYR A 89 -12.68 3.55 10.82
N TYR A 90 -13.40 4.39 11.58
CA TYR A 90 -14.64 4.99 11.11
C TYR A 90 -14.42 5.81 9.82
N ARG A 91 -13.42 6.69 9.79
CA ARG A 91 -13.16 7.56 8.63
C ARG A 91 -12.58 6.80 7.44
N PHE A 92 -11.76 5.78 7.70
CA PHE A 92 -11.00 5.08 6.68
C PHE A 92 -11.71 3.84 6.14
N GLY A 93 -12.34 3.04 6.99
CA GLY A 93 -12.96 1.77 6.64
C GLY A 93 -14.49 1.82 6.57
N GLU A 94 -15.13 2.32 7.62
CA GLU A 94 -16.61 2.32 7.75
C GLU A 94 -17.26 3.34 6.80
N ARG A 95 -16.72 4.56 6.78
CA ARG A 95 -17.22 5.62 5.91
C ARG A 95 -16.88 5.33 4.46
N ARG A 96 -17.83 5.64 3.57
CA ARG A 96 -17.62 5.59 2.13
C ARG A 96 -16.54 6.56 1.66
N ASN A 97 -15.57 6.02 0.94
CA ASN A 97 -14.49 6.76 0.31
C ASN A 97 -14.27 6.26 -1.12
N PRO A 98 -13.62 7.03 -2.00
CA PRO A 98 -13.02 6.47 -3.20
C PRO A 98 -12.08 5.32 -2.84
N ARG A 99 -12.05 4.28 -3.67
CA ARG A 99 -11.26 3.06 -3.42
C ARG A 99 -10.51 2.64 -4.65
N THR A 100 -9.29 2.17 -4.45
CA THR A 100 -8.55 1.39 -5.44
C THR A 100 -8.48 -0.02 -4.89
N LEU A 101 -8.91 -1.02 -5.67
CA LEU A 101 -8.98 -2.41 -5.24
C LEU A 101 -8.21 -3.28 -6.22
N ALA A 102 -7.57 -4.32 -5.71
CA ALA A 102 -6.92 -5.35 -6.51
C ALA A 102 -7.42 -6.74 -6.08
N GLY A 103 -7.53 -7.65 -7.02
CA GLY A 103 -7.92 -9.02 -6.73
C GLY A 103 -7.63 -9.97 -7.88
N VAL A 104 -7.83 -11.26 -7.62
CA VAL A 104 -7.70 -12.30 -8.64
C VAL A 104 -8.95 -13.17 -8.65
N THR A 105 -9.47 -13.44 -9.84
CA THR A 105 -10.60 -14.36 -10.03
C THR A 105 -10.16 -15.81 -9.82
N ARG A 106 -11.13 -16.73 -9.71
CA ARG A 106 -10.84 -18.19 -9.69
C ARG A 106 -10.07 -18.68 -10.93
N GLY A 107 -10.24 -18.00 -12.06
CA GLY A 107 -9.54 -18.31 -13.31
C GLY A 107 -8.13 -17.72 -13.42
N GLY A 108 -7.66 -16.98 -12.40
CA GLY A 108 -6.35 -16.35 -12.39
C GLY A 108 -6.29 -14.97 -13.07
N ASN A 109 -7.42 -14.44 -13.56
CA ASN A 109 -7.46 -13.08 -14.11
C ASN A 109 -7.31 -12.04 -13.01
N LEU A 110 -6.46 -11.05 -13.25
CA LEU A 110 -6.31 -9.86 -12.41
C LEU A 110 -7.54 -8.95 -12.53
N LEU A 111 -8.01 -8.45 -11.39
CA LEU A 111 -9.01 -7.40 -11.27
C LEU A 111 -8.32 -6.17 -10.67
N LEU A 112 -8.37 -5.04 -11.40
CA LEU A 112 -7.99 -3.72 -10.90
C LEU A 112 -9.24 -2.85 -10.99
N VAL A 113 -9.68 -2.31 -9.85
CA VAL A 113 -10.97 -1.62 -9.75
C VAL A 113 -10.78 -0.27 -9.09
N ALA A 114 -11.27 0.78 -9.74
CA ALA A 114 -11.38 2.11 -9.15
C ALA A 114 -12.85 2.41 -8.85
N VAL A 115 -13.13 2.83 -7.62
CA VAL A 115 -14.44 3.31 -7.18
C VAL A 115 -14.29 4.80 -6.87
N ASP A 116 -14.94 5.65 -7.67
CA ASP A 116 -14.98 7.09 -7.36
C ASP A 116 -15.76 7.35 -6.07
N GLY A 117 -15.55 8.50 -5.43
CA GLY A 117 -16.28 8.83 -4.20
C GLY A 117 -16.23 10.30 -3.82
N ARG A 118 -16.85 10.62 -2.67
CA ARG A 118 -16.97 11.99 -2.11
C ARG A 118 -17.65 13.00 -3.05
N ARG A 119 -18.43 12.55 -4.03
CA ARG A 119 -19.20 13.41 -4.93
C ARG A 119 -20.69 13.02 -4.95
N PRO A 120 -21.50 13.61 -4.04
CA PRO A 120 -22.94 13.43 -4.03
C PRO A 120 -23.56 13.68 -5.41
N GLY A 121 -24.52 12.83 -5.81
CA GLY A 121 -25.15 12.87 -7.13
C GLY A 121 -24.36 12.18 -8.25
N TYR A 122 -23.13 11.72 -7.99
CA TYR A 122 -22.34 10.94 -8.94
C TYR A 122 -21.85 9.63 -8.32
N SER A 123 -20.94 9.72 -7.34
CA SER A 123 -20.49 8.57 -6.57
C SER A 123 -20.14 8.98 -5.14
N VAL A 124 -20.67 8.23 -4.18
CA VAL A 124 -20.42 8.43 -2.75
C VAL A 124 -19.20 7.65 -2.25
N GLY A 125 -18.68 6.72 -3.04
CA GLY A 125 -17.60 5.81 -2.65
C GLY A 125 -18.12 4.50 -2.06
N ALA A 126 -17.23 3.74 -1.43
CA ALA A 126 -17.55 2.47 -0.76
C ALA A 126 -16.88 2.39 0.62
N SER A 127 -17.53 1.73 1.58
CA SER A 127 -16.89 1.23 2.81
C SER A 127 -16.03 0.00 2.49
N PHE A 128 -15.29 -0.54 3.47
CA PHE A 128 -14.60 -1.82 3.28
C PHE A 128 -15.56 -2.98 3.02
N GLU A 129 -16.69 -3.02 3.72
CA GLU A 129 -17.73 -4.04 3.52
C GLU A 129 -18.31 -3.97 2.11
N GLU A 130 -18.61 -2.75 1.63
CA GLU A 130 -19.11 -2.54 0.28
C GLU A 130 -18.04 -2.85 -0.78
N SER A 131 -16.78 -2.54 -0.49
CA SER A 131 -15.65 -2.89 -1.38
C SER A 131 -15.49 -4.40 -1.50
N ALA A 132 -15.61 -5.13 -0.39
CA ALA A 132 -15.58 -6.58 -0.41
C ALA A 132 -16.76 -7.15 -1.20
N ALA A 133 -17.97 -6.61 -1.02
CA ALA A 133 -19.14 -7.00 -1.80
C ALA A 133 -18.99 -6.72 -3.30
N ILE A 134 -18.37 -5.59 -3.67
CA ILE A 134 -18.04 -5.27 -5.08
C ILE A 134 -17.08 -6.32 -5.65
N MET A 135 -15.99 -6.63 -4.94
CA MET A 135 -15.01 -7.61 -5.42
C MET A 135 -15.57 -9.02 -5.49
N ASP A 136 -16.40 -9.42 -4.51
CA ASP A 136 -17.12 -10.69 -4.53
C ASP A 136 -18.09 -10.79 -5.72
N ALA A 137 -18.86 -9.73 -5.98
CA ALA A 137 -19.78 -9.66 -7.13
C ALA A 137 -19.04 -9.70 -8.49
N LEU A 138 -17.82 -9.19 -8.55
CA LEU A 138 -16.93 -9.30 -9.72
C LEU A 138 -16.26 -10.68 -9.84
N GLY A 139 -16.51 -11.60 -8.90
CA GLY A 139 -15.99 -12.97 -8.93
C GLY A 139 -14.55 -13.10 -8.43
N SER A 140 -14.09 -12.16 -7.61
CA SER A 140 -12.76 -12.25 -6.98
C SER A 140 -12.71 -13.44 -6.02
N ARG A 141 -11.64 -14.24 -6.11
CA ARG A 141 -11.30 -15.27 -5.14
C ARG A 141 -10.49 -14.69 -3.98
N GLU A 142 -9.54 -13.84 -4.30
CA GLU A 142 -8.75 -13.08 -3.32
C GLU A 142 -8.87 -11.60 -3.67
N ALA A 143 -9.02 -10.73 -2.68
CA ALA A 143 -9.05 -9.29 -2.92
C ALA A 143 -8.44 -8.50 -1.76
N VAL A 144 -7.80 -7.38 -2.09
CA VAL A 144 -7.18 -6.45 -1.16
C VAL A 144 -7.54 -5.01 -1.56
N ASN A 145 -7.74 -4.15 -0.56
CA ASN A 145 -7.83 -2.71 -0.78
C ASN A 145 -6.42 -2.13 -1.00
N LEU A 146 -6.26 -1.17 -1.91
CA LEU A 146 -5.03 -0.38 -2.09
C LEU A 146 -5.24 1.05 -1.55
N ASP A 147 -4.27 1.94 -1.74
CA ASP A 147 -4.46 3.35 -1.36
C ASP A 147 -5.68 3.97 -2.07
N GLY A 148 -6.44 4.75 -1.32
CA GLY A 148 -7.77 5.23 -1.69
C GLY A 148 -7.93 6.73 -1.54
N GLY A 149 -9.19 7.18 -1.46
CA GLY A 149 -9.49 8.59 -1.29
C GLY A 149 -9.02 9.43 -2.48
N GLY A 150 -8.28 10.50 -2.19
CA GLY A 150 -7.76 11.38 -3.25
C GLY A 150 -6.75 10.71 -4.17
N SER A 151 -6.15 9.61 -3.73
CA SER A 151 -5.17 8.83 -4.48
C SER A 151 -5.80 7.89 -5.51
N THR A 152 -7.12 7.66 -5.46
CA THR A 152 -7.79 6.77 -6.43
C THR A 152 -7.82 7.41 -7.82
N ALA A 153 -6.97 6.89 -8.70
CA ALA A 153 -6.87 7.24 -10.09
C ALA A 153 -6.66 5.97 -10.93
N MET A 154 -7.26 5.91 -12.11
CA MET A 154 -7.08 4.84 -13.08
C MET A 154 -6.99 5.46 -14.47
N THR A 155 -5.95 5.09 -15.21
CA THR A 155 -5.78 5.48 -16.60
C THR A 155 -5.85 4.27 -17.52
N LEU A 156 -6.36 4.48 -18.73
CA LEU A 156 -6.24 3.54 -19.84
C LEU A 156 -5.43 4.25 -20.94
N GLY A 157 -4.17 3.84 -21.09
CA GLY A 157 -3.22 4.65 -21.85
C GLY A 157 -3.01 6.00 -21.18
N ASP A 158 -3.14 7.08 -21.94
CA ASP A 158 -3.00 8.46 -21.45
C ASP A 158 -4.32 9.05 -20.94
N GLU A 159 -5.43 8.30 -20.98
CA GLU A 159 -6.74 8.78 -20.59
C GLU A 159 -7.08 8.41 -19.15
N LEU A 160 -7.37 9.40 -18.31
CA LEU A 160 -7.92 9.22 -16.98
C LEU A 160 -9.40 8.81 -17.08
N VAL A 161 -9.72 7.60 -16.63
CA VAL A 161 -11.06 6.99 -16.83
C VAL A 161 -11.97 7.07 -15.61
N ASN A 162 -11.45 7.51 -14.48
CA ASN A 162 -12.22 7.82 -13.28
C ASN A 162 -12.10 9.32 -12.96
N ARG A 163 -12.78 9.80 -11.92
CA ARG A 163 -12.83 11.24 -11.62
C ARG A 163 -12.35 11.50 -10.17
N PRO A 164 -11.05 11.85 -9.99
CA PRO A 164 -10.40 12.05 -8.69
C PRO A 164 -11.21 12.92 -7.72
N SER A 165 -11.10 12.60 -6.42
CA SER A 165 -11.96 13.21 -5.41
C SER A 165 -11.44 14.52 -4.84
N ASP A 166 -10.14 14.80 -4.98
CA ASP A 166 -9.53 15.98 -4.39
C ASP A 166 -9.96 17.25 -5.15
N PRO A 167 -10.19 18.38 -4.46
CA PRO A 167 -10.60 19.63 -5.11
C PRO A 167 -9.56 20.16 -6.12
N THR A 168 -8.30 19.77 -5.96
CA THR A 168 -7.18 20.17 -6.82
C THR A 168 -6.99 19.26 -8.03
N GLY A 169 -7.81 18.21 -8.20
CA GLY A 169 -7.69 17.24 -9.27
C GLY A 169 -6.96 15.96 -8.84
N GLU A 170 -6.26 15.34 -9.79
CA GLU A 170 -5.45 14.14 -9.54
C GLU A 170 -4.33 14.42 -8.52
N ARG A 171 -4.14 13.49 -7.58
CA ARG A 171 -3.15 13.61 -6.51
C ARG A 171 -1.83 12.95 -6.95
N PRO A 172 -0.67 13.59 -6.73
CA PRO A 172 0.62 12.91 -6.83
C PRO A 172 0.72 11.76 -5.83
N ILE A 173 1.04 10.56 -6.33
CA ILE A 173 1.18 9.33 -5.53
C ILE A 173 2.64 8.85 -5.48
N GLY A 174 2.96 7.97 -4.53
CA GLY A 174 4.31 7.44 -4.34
C GLY A 174 4.66 6.26 -5.26
N ASP A 175 3.65 5.50 -5.68
CA ASP A 175 3.78 4.27 -6.45
C ASP A 175 2.46 3.94 -7.18
N ALA A 176 2.51 3.02 -8.15
CA ALA A 176 1.35 2.60 -8.94
C ALA A 176 1.49 1.15 -9.42
N VAL A 177 0.35 0.47 -9.62
CA VAL A 177 0.29 -0.80 -10.35
C VAL A 177 0.14 -0.51 -11.84
N VAL A 178 1.14 -0.89 -12.63
CA VAL A 178 1.17 -0.61 -14.08
C VAL A 178 1.16 -1.93 -14.84
N LEU A 179 0.24 -2.07 -15.79
CA LEU A 179 0.23 -3.18 -16.74
C LEU A 179 1.04 -2.78 -17.98
N LEU A 180 2.24 -3.35 -18.11
CA LEU A 180 3.11 -3.15 -19.27
C LEU A 180 2.75 -4.17 -20.37
N ARG A 181 2.90 -3.76 -21.63
CA ARG A 181 2.75 -4.62 -22.81
C ARG A 181 4.09 -5.11 -23.31
#